data_AF-A0A0D0CT99-F1
#
_entry.id   AF-A0A0D0CT99-F1
#
_cell.length_a   1.000
_cell.length_b   1.000
_cell.length_c   1.000
_cell.angle_alpha   90.00
_cell.angle_beta   90.00
_cell.angle_gamma   90.00
#
_symmetry.space_group_name_H-M   'P 1'
#
loop_
_entity.id
_entity.type
_entity.pdbx_description
1 polymer ?
#
loop_
_entity_poly.entity_id
_entity_poly.type
_entity_poly.pdbx_seq_one_letter_code
_entity_poly.pdbx_strand_id
1 'polypeptide(L)'
;MSTNLNTLPNLIIFPDDQQFAGLSNWAVFCDHTLSVAYSTRLGGYLSGTITNPPQPVAPAAGGPIAVPTATPINSHNPSPEKWELQDSWLAGIVYQNIKDSQSISITQDMTLNTMWLILTGQYETTSAAAQTLTKE
;
A
#
# COMPACT_ATOMS: atom_id res chain seq x y z
N MET A 1 0.40 -28.71 -11.37
CA MET A 1 0.35 -28.10 -10.02
C MET A 1 -0.36 -26.77 -10.16
N SER A 2 -1.61 -26.69 -9.69
CA SER A 2 -2.36 -25.44 -9.67
C SER A 2 -1.85 -24.61 -8.49
N THR A 3 -1.05 -23.59 -8.75
CA THR A 3 -0.67 -22.61 -7.74
C THR A 3 -1.95 -21.93 -7.24
N ASN A 4 -2.21 -22.03 -5.93
CA ASN A 4 -3.28 -21.26 -5.29
C ASN A 4 -2.92 -19.77 -5.45
N LEU A 5 -3.48 -19.11 -6.46
CA LEU A 5 -3.19 -17.70 -6.81
C LEU A 5 -3.73 -16.69 -5.78
N ASN A 6 -4.32 -17.16 -4.68
CA ASN A 6 -5.07 -16.37 -3.71
C ASN A 6 -4.44 -16.31 -2.31
N THR A 7 -3.27 -16.92 -2.07
CA THR A 7 -2.58 -16.77 -0.79
C THR A 7 -1.73 -15.51 -0.82
N LEU A 8 -2.17 -14.47 -0.12
CA LEU A 8 -1.32 -13.34 0.22
C LEU A 8 -0.11 -13.83 1.02
N PRO A 9 1.10 -13.33 0.73
CA PRO A 9 2.24 -13.58 1.59
C PRO A 9 2.02 -12.93 2.96
N ASN A 10 2.71 -13.46 3.98
CA ASN A 10 2.70 -12.85 5.31
C ASN A 10 3.09 -11.37 5.23
N LEU A 11 2.52 -10.57 6.13
CA LEU A 11 2.91 -9.16 6.25
C LEU A 11 4.40 -9.06 6.54
N ILE A 12 5.06 -8.14 5.84
CA ILE A 12 6.47 -7.84 6.04
C ILE A 12 6.56 -6.91 7.24
N ILE A 13 7.32 -7.31 8.25
CA ILE A 13 7.65 -6.48 9.41
C ILE A 13 9.13 -6.13 9.30
N PHE A 14 9.43 -4.84 9.28
CA PHE A 14 10.79 -4.32 9.28
C PHE A 14 11.42 -4.51 10.66
N PRO A 15 12.76 -4.62 10.73
CA PRO A 15 13.52 -4.45 11.97
C PRO A 15 13.06 -3.21 12.75
N ASP A 16 13.11 -3.28 14.08
CA ASP A 16 12.55 -2.25 14.96
C ASP A 16 13.15 -0.85 14.73
N ASP A 17 14.41 -0.78 14.32
CA ASP A 17 15.12 0.46 13.97
C ASP A 17 14.71 1.03 12.60
N GLN A 18 14.06 0.23 11.75
CA GLN A 18 13.59 0.58 10.41
C GLN A 18 12.07 0.85 10.35
N GLN A 19 11.33 0.52 11.41
CA GLN A 19 9.93 0.89 11.56
C GLN A 19 9.79 2.38 11.79
N PHE A 20 8.74 2.99 11.24
CA PHE A 20 8.51 4.42 11.36
C PHE A 20 8.34 4.86 12.82
N ALA A 21 9.23 5.73 13.28
CA ALA A 21 9.25 6.30 14.63
C ALA A 21 9.14 7.83 14.62
N GLY A 22 9.22 8.46 13.44
CA GLY A 22 9.11 9.90 13.27
C GLY A 22 10.10 10.44 12.24
N LEU A 23 10.36 11.74 12.31
CA LEU A 23 11.16 12.46 11.31
C LEU A 23 12.59 11.92 11.17
N SER A 24 13.19 11.44 12.26
CA SER A 24 14.59 10.98 12.30
C SER A 24 14.86 9.75 11.42
N ASN A 25 13.85 8.90 11.21
CA ASN A 25 13.97 7.69 10.39
C ASN A 25 12.99 7.63 9.22
N TRP A 26 12.35 8.75 8.91
CA TRP A 26 11.44 8.91 7.77
C TRP A 26 12.05 8.40 6.46
N ALA A 27 13.26 8.84 6.12
CA ALA A 27 13.91 8.48 4.86
C ALA A 27 14.15 6.96 4.74
N VAL A 28 14.55 6.31 5.84
CA VAL A 28 14.77 4.85 5.90
C VAL A 28 13.45 4.12 5.71
N PHE A 29 12.42 4.51 6.47
CA PHE A 29 11.09 3.91 6.35
C PHE A 29 10.53 4.03 4.92
N CYS A 30 10.69 5.19 4.28
CA CYS A 30 10.28 5.41 2.89
C CYS A 30 10.99 4.49 1.91
N ASP A 31 12.31 4.40 1.99
CA ASP A 31 13.10 3.54 1.10
C ASP A 31 12.67 2.08 1.19
N HIS A 32 12.47 1.58 2.41
CA HIS A 32 12.00 0.21 2.64
C HIS A 32 10.57 -0.01 2.11
N THR A 33 9.66 0.93 2.33
CA THR A 33 8.29 0.86 1.82
C THR A 33 8.24 0.85 0.29
N LEU A 34 9.03 1.73 -0.35
CA LEU A 34 9.16 1.77 -1.80
C LEU A 34 9.80 0.49 -2.35
N SER A 35 10.83 -0.04 -1.69
CA SER A 35 11.49 -1.29 -2.06
C SER A 35 10.50 -2.48 -2.08
N VAL A 36 9.64 -2.60 -1.06
CA VAL A 36 8.56 -3.60 -1.03
C VAL A 36 7.59 -3.40 -2.21
N ALA A 37 7.18 -2.16 -2.47
CA ALA A 37 6.22 -1.87 -3.51
C ALA A 37 6.75 -2.12 -4.93
N TYR A 38 8.02 -1.78 -5.18
CA TYR A 38 8.63 -1.98 -6.49
C TYR A 38 9.02 -3.44 -6.74
N SER A 39 9.52 -4.15 -5.72
CA SER A 39 9.81 -5.59 -5.84
C SER A 39 8.56 -6.43 -6.11
N THR A 40 7.40 -5.99 -5.62
CA THR A 40 6.10 -6.62 -5.86
C THR A 40 5.38 -6.11 -7.12
N ARG A 41 5.93 -5.07 -7.78
CA ARG A 41 5.30 -4.34 -8.91
C ARG A 41 3.94 -3.73 -8.56
N LEU A 42 3.72 -3.40 -7.30
CA LEU A 42 2.49 -2.79 -6.78
C LEU A 42 2.64 -1.31 -6.43
N GLY A 43 3.74 -0.65 -6.82
CA GLY A 43 3.94 0.79 -6.62
C GLY A 43 2.81 1.69 -7.15
N GLY A 44 2.00 1.18 -8.08
CA GLY A 44 0.81 1.86 -8.55
C GLY A 44 -0.25 2.13 -7.47
N TYR A 45 -0.38 1.26 -6.46
CA TYR A 45 -1.29 1.46 -5.33
C TYR A 45 -0.81 2.60 -4.42
N LEU A 46 0.49 2.68 -4.14
CA LEU A 46 1.10 3.77 -3.35
C LEU A 46 0.86 5.14 -4.01
N SER A 47 1.17 5.22 -5.30
CA SER A 47 0.98 6.43 -6.11
C SER A 47 -0.49 6.77 -6.40
N GLY A 48 -1.43 5.85 -6.17
CA GLY A 48 -2.83 5.99 -6.55
C GLY A 48 -3.08 5.86 -8.06
N THR A 49 -2.09 5.46 -8.86
CA THR A 49 -2.26 5.22 -10.31
C THR A 49 -3.03 3.94 -10.64
N ILE A 50 -3.08 2.99 -9.71
CA ILE A 50 -3.97 1.82 -9.78
C ILE A 50 -5.18 2.10 -8.87
N THR A 51 -6.28 2.55 -9.47
CA THR A 51 -7.50 2.93 -8.76
C THR A 51 -8.45 1.74 -8.56
N ASN A 52 -9.33 1.84 -7.57
CA ASN A 52 -10.37 0.85 -7.33
C ASN A 52 -11.28 0.75 -8.57
N PRO A 53 -11.35 -0.41 -9.24
CA PRO A 53 -12.21 -0.58 -10.40
C PRO A 53 -13.69 -0.53 -9.99
N PRO A 54 -14.59 -0.11 -10.89
CA PRO A 54 -16.02 -0.13 -10.62
C PRO A 54 -16.49 -1.54 -10.25
N GLN A 55 -17.30 -1.66 -9.20
CA GLN A 55 -17.92 -2.94 -8.88
C GLN A 55 -18.83 -3.37 -10.06
N PRO A 56 -18.74 -4.64 -10.50
CA PRO A 56 -19.65 -5.14 -11.51
C PRO A 56 -21.08 -5.03 -10.98
N VAL A 57 -21.93 -4.31 -11.72
CA VAL A 57 -23.37 -4.32 -11.50
C VAL A 57 -23.86 -5.76 -11.64
N ALA A 58 -24.65 -6.23 -10.65
CA ALA A 58 -25.20 -7.58 -10.66
C ALA A 58 -25.88 -7.85 -12.02
N PRO A 59 -25.59 -8.99 -12.67
CA PRO A 59 -26.24 -9.31 -13.94
C PRO A 59 -27.75 -9.43 -13.70
N ALA A 60 -28.53 -8.84 -14.61
CA ALA A 60 -29.96 -9.08 -14.65
C ALA A 60 -30.22 -10.60 -14.65
N ALA A 61 -31.19 -11.05 -13.85
CA ALA A 61 -31.48 -12.46 -13.66
C ALA A 61 -31.60 -13.20 -15.01
N GLY A 62 -30.67 -14.13 -15.29
CA GLY A 62 -30.69 -14.97 -16.49
C GLY A 62 -29.45 -14.90 -17.40
N GLY A 63 -28.47 -14.03 -17.13
CA GLY A 63 -27.23 -13.96 -17.91
C GLY A 63 -26.24 -15.10 -17.59
N PRO A 64 -25.41 -15.55 -18.55
CA PRO A 64 -24.38 -16.56 -18.29
C PRO A 64 -23.38 -16.07 -17.23
N ILE A 65 -23.05 -16.93 -16.27
CA ILE A 65 -22.04 -16.66 -15.25
C ILE A 65 -20.68 -16.59 -15.94
N ALA A 66 -20.10 -15.40 -16.04
CA ALA A 66 -18.73 -15.25 -16.52
C ALA A 66 -17.77 -15.87 -15.49
N VAL A 67 -17.00 -16.88 -15.90
CA VAL A 67 -15.94 -17.45 -15.06
C VAL A 67 -14.87 -16.36 -14.87
N PRO A 68 -14.47 -16.01 -13.63
CA PRO A 68 -13.47 -14.99 -13.41
C PRO A 68 -12.13 -15.44 -14.02
N THR A 69 -11.68 -14.73 -15.05
CA THR A 69 -10.35 -14.90 -15.61
C THR A 69 -9.32 -14.53 -14.56
N ALA A 70 -8.33 -15.40 -14.33
CA ALA A 70 -7.25 -15.12 -13.39
C ALA A 70 -6.45 -13.90 -13.85
N THR A 71 -6.70 -12.74 -13.23
CA THR A 71 -5.94 -11.52 -13.46
C THR A 71 -4.53 -11.69 -12.86
N PRO A 72 -3.44 -11.42 -13.61
CA PRO A 72 -2.08 -11.46 -13.07
C PRO A 72 -1.91 -10.57 -11.83
N ILE A 73 -1.07 -10.98 -10.87
CA ILE A 73 -0.84 -10.25 -9.61
C ILE A 73 -0.34 -8.81 -9.81
N ASN A 74 0.31 -8.53 -10.93
CA ASN A 74 0.87 -7.23 -11.29
C ASN A 74 0.05 -6.52 -12.38
N SER A 75 -1.26 -6.81 -12.48
CA SER A 75 -2.14 -6.11 -13.43
C SER A 75 -2.35 -4.67 -12.98
N HIS A 76 -2.19 -3.73 -13.92
CA HIS A 76 -2.60 -2.34 -13.72
C HIS A 76 -4.13 -2.16 -13.75
N ASN A 77 -4.87 -3.19 -14.18
CA ASN A 77 -6.33 -3.24 -14.19
C ASN A 77 -6.78 -4.47 -13.38
N PRO A 78 -6.72 -4.43 -12.04
CA PRO A 78 -7.19 -5.51 -11.19
C PRO A 78 -8.73 -5.63 -11.25
N SER A 79 -9.27 -6.78 -10.82
CA SER A 79 -10.69 -6.86 -10.45
C SER A 79 -10.92 -6.16 -9.11
N PRO A 80 -12.16 -5.78 -8.73
CA PRO A 80 -12.42 -5.14 -7.44
C PRO A 80 -11.91 -5.94 -6.24
N GLU A 81 -12.21 -7.25 -6.19
CA GLU A 81 -11.74 -8.14 -5.12
C GLU A 81 -10.21 -8.20 -5.04
N LYS A 82 -9.55 -8.22 -6.21
CA LYS A 82 -8.09 -8.28 -6.26
C LYS A 82 -7.46 -6.95 -5.86
N TRP A 83 -8.09 -5.83 -6.26
CA TRP A 83 -7.67 -4.50 -5.87
C TRP A 83 -7.73 -4.36 -4.34
N GLU A 84 -8.87 -4.71 -3.74
CA GLU A 84 -9.08 -4.65 -2.30
C GLU A 84 -8.09 -5.53 -1.53
N LEU A 85 -7.86 -6.76 -2.02
CA LEU A 85 -6.90 -7.68 -1.42
C LEU A 85 -5.47 -7.12 -1.43
N GLN A 86 -5.05 -6.52 -2.54
CA GLN A 86 -3.69 -5.98 -2.71
C GLN A 86 -3.48 -4.67 -1.95
N ASP A 87 -4.46 -3.77 -2.01
CA ASP A 87 -4.46 -2.52 -1.26
C ASP A 87 -4.41 -2.80 0.24
N SER A 88 -5.30 -3.66 0.74
CA SER A 88 -5.34 -4.05 2.16
C SER A 88 -4.04 -4.72 2.62
N TRP A 89 -3.43 -5.55 1.78
CA TRP A 89 -2.17 -6.20 2.11
C TRP A 89 -1.02 -5.20 2.28
N LEU A 90 -0.85 -4.28 1.33
CA LEU A 90 0.18 -3.25 1.42
C LEU A 90 -0.11 -2.22 2.52
N ALA A 91 -1.37 -1.82 2.69
CA ALA A 91 -1.80 -0.96 3.78
C ALA A 91 -1.48 -1.61 5.14
N GLY A 92 -1.71 -2.93 5.25
CA GLY A 92 -1.30 -3.72 6.42
C GLY A 92 0.21 -3.70 6.67
N ILE A 93 1.04 -3.77 5.61
CA ILE A 93 2.49 -3.63 5.76
C ILE A 93 2.84 -2.24 6.28
N VAL A 94 2.29 -1.17 5.71
CA VAL A 94 2.57 0.21 6.15
C VAL A 94 2.13 0.39 7.60
N TYR A 95 0.89 0.02 7.93
CA TYR A 95 0.30 0.17 9.27
C TYR A 95 1.11 -0.57 10.35
N GLN A 96 1.48 -1.83 10.10
CA GLN A 96 2.23 -2.64 11.07
C GLN A 96 3.67 -2.17 11.30
N ASN A 97 4.20 -1.34 10.39
CA ASN A 97 5.54 -0.79 10.49
C ASN A 97 5.55 0.66 10.99
N ILE A 98 4.45 1.12 11.58
CA ILE A 98 4.34 2.42 12.26
C ILE A 98 4.25 2.18 13.78
N LYS A 99 5.18 2.74 14.55
CA LYS A 99 5.21 2.55 16.01
C LYS A 99 4.05 3.23 16.74
N ASP A 100 3.63 4.40 16.26
CA ASP A 100 2.53 5.17 16.83
C ASP A 100 1.65 5.74 15.72
N SER A 101 0.69 4.93 15.24
CA SER A 101 -0.18 5.32 14.14
C SER A 101 -1.24 6.34 14.58
N GLN A 102 -1.61 6.34 15.87
CA GLN A 102 -2.67 7.18 16.40
C GLN A 102 -2.24 8.64 16.47
N SER A 103 -0.99 8.93 16.85
CA SER A 103 -0.50 10.32 16.90
C SER A 103 -0.42 10.99 15.52
N ILE A 104 -0.39 10.21 14.44
CA ILE A 104 -0.32 10.71 13.06
C ILE A 104 -1.63 10.51 12.28
N SER A 105 -2.73 10.19 12.96
CA SER A 105 -4.07 10.00 12.37
C SER A 105 -4.14 8.91 11.29
N ILE A 106 -3.32 7.85 11.39
CA ILE A 106 -3.37 6.70 10.49
C ILE A 106 -4.14 5.55 11.15
N THR A 107 -5.19 5.08 10.47
CA THR A 107 -6.05 3.99 10.92
C THR A 107 -6.02 2.81 9.93
N GLN A 108 -6.27 1.60 10.43
CA GLN A 108 -6.12 0.36 9.67
C GLN A 108 -7.09 0.22 8.48
N ASP A 109 -8.22 0.93 8.51
CA ASP A 109 -9.25 0.93 7.48
C ASP A 109 -8.94 1.88 6.30
N MET A 110 -7.86 2.66 6.39
CA MET A 110 -7.43 3.53 5.31
C MET A 110 -6.86 2.74 4.14
N THR A 111 -7.10 3.25 2.92
CA THR A 111 -6.40 2.75 1.74
C THR A 111 -4.90 3.02 1.84
N LEU A 112 -4.09 2.22 1.16
CA LEU A 112 -2.64 2.42 1.12
C LEU A 112 -2.29 3.83 0.64
N ASN A 113 -2.97 4.30 -0.41
CA ASN A 113 -2.73 5.63 -0.97
C ASN A 113 -3.04 6.73 0.06
N THR A 114 -4.13 6.61 0.81
CA THR A 114 -4.47 7.56 1.88
C THR A 114 -3.40 7.59 2.96
N MET A 115 -2.95 6.43 3.45
CA MET A 115 -1.87 6.36 4.44
C MET A 115 -0.60 7.04 3.91
N TRP A 116 -0.24 6.75 2.66
CA TRP A 116 0.96 7.31 2.03
C TRP A 116 0.91 8.83 1.89
N LEU A 117 -0.24 9.39 1.50
CA LEU A 117 -0.43 10.84 1.38
C LEU A 117 -0.32 11.56 2.73
N ILE A 118 -0.85 10.96 3.80
CA ILE A 118 -0.71 11.52 5.16
C ILE A 118 0.76 11.56 5.56
N LEU A 119 1.47 10.46 5.34
CA LEU A 119 2.89 10.32 5.69
C LEU A 119 3.77 11.30 4.91
N THR A 120 3.66 11.33 3.58
CA THR A 120 4.48 12.23 2.75
C THR A 120 4.14 13.70 3.00
N GLY A 121 2.86 14.04 3.17
CA GLY A 121 2.43 15.39 3.50
C GLY A 121 3.05 15.93 4.79
N GLN A 122 3.16 15.09 5.82
CA GLN A 122 3.71 15.48 7.12
C GLN A 122 5.25 15.49 7.16
N TYR A 123 5.88 14.48 6.55
CA TYR A 123 7.30 14.21 6.80
C TYR A 123 8.24 14.51 5.63
N GLU A 124 7.76 14.55 4.38
CA GLU A 124 8.61 14.87 3.23
C GLU A 124 9.03 16.34 3.23
N THR A 125 8.05 17.25 3.39
CA THR A 125 8.28 18.69 3.49
C THR A 125 9.16 19.04 4.69
N THR A 126 8.88 18.41 5.84
CA THR A 126 9.62 18.66 7.09
C THR A 126 11.04 18.11 7.03
N SER A 127 11.25 16.95 6.41
CA SER A 127 12.57 16.35 6.22
C SER A 127 13.44 17.19 5.29
N ALA A 128 12.87 17.69 4.19
CA ALA A 128 13.59 18.56 3.25
C ALA A 128 14.06 19.86 3.95
N ALA A 129 13.17 20.49 4.74
CA ALA A 129 13.51 21.68 5.50
C ALA A 129 14.59 21.42 6.57
N ALA A 130 14.48 20.32 7.32
CA ALA A 130 15.46 19.96 8.34
C ALA A 130 16.88 19.75 7.75
N GLN A 131 16.98 19.10 6.59
CA GLN A 131 18.26 18.89 5.91
C GLN A 131 18.92 20.20 5.45
N THR A 132 18.13 21.20 5.04
CA THR A 132 18.67 22.51 4.64
C THR A 132 19.25 23.28 5.82
N LEU A 133 18.67 23.17 7.02
CA LEU A 133 19.10 23.88 8.22
C LEU A 133 20.43 23.33 8.79
N THR A 134 20.68 22.03 8.65
CA THR A 134 21.92 21.38 9.12
C THR A 134 23.16 21.66 8.26
N LYS A 135 23.03 22.43 7.17
CA LYS A 135 24.12 22.69 6.23
C LYS A 135 24.74 24.10 6.35
N GLU A 136 24.33 24.89 7.34
CA GLU A 136 24.88 26.22 7.65
C GLU A 136 25.91 26.20 8.79
#